data_AF-R9PE34-F1
#
_entry.id   AF-R9PE34-F1
#
_cell.length_a   1.000
_cell.length_b   1.000
_cell.length_c   1.000
_cell.angle_alpha   90.00
_cell.angle_beta   90.00
_cell.angle_gamma   90.00
#
_symmetry.space_group_name_H-M   'P 1'
#
loop_
_entity.id
_entity.type
_entity.pdbx_description
1 polymer ?
#
loop_
_entity_poly.entity_id
_entity_poly.type
_entity_poly.pdbx_seq_one_letter_code
_entity_poly.pdbx_strand_id
1 'polypeptide(L)' 'MSDTIKEFVEIPQNFFREGTHFVNRCTKPNRKEYIQICRAVGLGFVVMGFIGYFVKLVRTLLCRHQDRVSASSFQRSTL' A
#
# COMPACT_ATOMS: atom_id res chain seq x y z
N MET A 1 18.81 39.53 8.20
CA MET A 1 17.74 38.66 7.62
C MET A 1 18.33 37.46 6.85
N SER A 2 19.55 37.03 7.14
CA SER A 2 20.22 35.88 6.51
C SER A 2 20.36 34.67 7.45
N ASP A 3 20.07 34.86 8.73
CA ASP A 3 20.31 33.89 9.79
C ASP A 3 19.12 32.93 9.96
N THR A 4 17.89 33.43 9.77
CA THR A 4 16.67 32.61 9.77
C THR A 4 16.63 31.63 8.59
N ILE A 5 17.08 32.02 7.39
CA ILE A 5 17.06 31.14 6.22
C ILE A 5 18.10 30.01 6.36
N LYS A 6 19.24 30.25 7.00
CA LYS A 6 20.26 29.22 7.25
C LYS A 6 19.78 28.20 8.29
N GLU A 7 19.19 28.66 9.38
CA GLU A 7 18.65 27.78 10.43
C GLU A 7 17.51 26.90 9.90
N PHE A 8 16.61 27.45 9.07
CA PHE A 8 15.54 26.66 8.43
C PHE A 8 16.03 25.67 7.37
N VAL A 9 17.22 25.84 6.79
CA VAL A 9 17.82 24.90 5.82
C VAL A 9 18.66 23.83 6.51
N GLU A 10 19.27 24.15 7.65
CA GLU A 10 20.02 23.17 8.44
C GLU A 10 19.11 22.11 9.09
N ILE A 11 17.89 22.47 9.48
CA ILE A 11 16.89 21.53 10.02
C ILE A 11 16.58 20.38 9.05
N PRO A 12 16.09 20.60 7.82
CA PRO A 12 15.81 19.52 6.87
C PRO A 12 17.09 18.78 6.46
N GLN A 13 18.24 19.45 6.36
CA GLN A 13 19.50 18.80 6.04
C GLN A 13 19.91 17.76 7.11
N ASN A 14 19.73 18.09 8.39
CA ASN A 14 19.97 17.17 9.49
C ASN A 14 18.95 16.02 9.48
N PHE A 15 17.66 16.28 9.24
CA PHE A 15 16.63 15.25 9.12
C PHE A 15 16.87 14.28 7.95
N PHE A 16 17.31 14.76 6.78
CA PHE A 16 17.67 13.88 5.66
C PHE A 16 18.89 13.03 6.01
N ARG A 17 19.91 13.62 6.67
CA ARG A 17 21.08 12.88 7.13
C ARG A 17 20.67 11.76 8.09
N GLU A 18 19.88 12.05 9.11
CA GLU A 18 19.37 11.04 10.06
C GLU A 18 18.45 10.01 9.40
N GLY A 19 17.60 10.43 8.46
CA GLY A 19 16.76 9.55 7.66
C GLY A 19 17.56 8.58 6.81
N THR A 20 18.67 9.02 6.20
CA THR A 20 19.56 8.13 5.45
C THR A 20 20.29 7.13 6.36
N HIS A 21 20.71 7.57 7.56
CA HIS A 21 21.28 6.66 8.56
C HIS A 21 20.26 5.59 9.01
N PHE A 22 19.00 5.96 9.19
CA PHE A 22 17.91 5.03 9.53
C PHE A 22 17.67 4.01 8.40
N VAL A 23 17.49 4.46 7.17
CA VAL A 23 17.27 3.58 6.00
C VAL A 23 18.47 2.65 5.79
N ASN A 24 19.69 3.10 6.09
CA ASN A 24 20.89 2.28 5.99
C ASN A 24 21.02 1.24 7.11
N ARG A 25 20.32 1.41 8.25
CA ARG A 25 20.20 0.40 9.31
C ARG A 25 19.11 -0.63 9.02
N CYS A 26 18.18 -0.36 8.11
CA CYS A 26 17.15 -1.32 7.71
C CYS A 26 17.76 -2.43 6.85
N THR A 27 17.41 -3.69 7.15
CA THR A 27 17.73 -4.83 6.29
C THR A 27 16.93 -4.73 5.00
N LYS A 28 17.61 -4.44 3.88
CA LYS A 28 16.98 -4.41 2.57
C LYS A 28 16.66 -5.86 2.14
N PRO A 29 15.42 -6.15 1.73
CA PRO A 29 15.04 -7.50 1.34
C PRO A 29 15.87 -7.97 0.16
N ASN A 30 16.29 -9.23 0.18
CA ASN A 30 17.05 -9.80 -0.93
C ASN A 30 16.15 -9.98 -2.17
N ARG A 31 16.75 -10.13 -3.36
CA ARG A 31 16.00 -10.32 -4.62
C ARG A 31 15.03 -11.50 -4.56
N LYS A 32 15.41 -12.57 -3.87
CA LYS A 32 14.56 -13.77 -3.70
C LYS A 32 13.32 -13.50 -2.86
N GLU A 33 13.49 -12.81 -1.73
CA GLU A 33 12.41 -12.45 -0.81
C GLU A 33 11.45 -11.45 -1.46
N TYR A 34 11.99 -10.46 -2.17
CA TYR A 34 11.18 -9.50 -2.92
C TYR A 34 10.29 -10.19 -3.96
N ILE A 35 10.84 -11.13 -4.73
CA ILE A 35 10.07 -11.88 -5.72
C ILE A 35 8.99 -12.76 -5.05
N GLN A 36 9.27 -13.36 -3.89
CA GLN A 36 8.26 -14.13 -3.14
C GLN A 36 7.10 -13.25 -2.69
N ILE A 37 7.39 -12.06 -2.14
CA ILE A 37 6.37 -11.10 -1.71
C ILE A 37 5.56 -10.60 -2.92
N CYS A 38 6.22 -10.21 -4.01
CA CYS A 38 5.55 -9.76 -5.23
C CYS A 38 4.65 -10.83 -5.84
N ARG A 39 5.06 -12.11 -5.78
CA ARG A 39 4.22 -13.23 -6.23
C ARG A 39 2.99 -13.42 -5.33
N ALA A 40 3.17 -13.35 -4.02
CA ALA A 40 2.06 -13.45 -3.07
C ALA A 40 1.04 -12.31 -3.25
N VAL A 41 1.52 -11.06 -3.35
CA VAL A 41 0.68 -9.88 -3.58
C VAL A 41 0.05 -9.91 -4.97
N GLY A 42 0.81 -10.32 -5.99
CA GLY A 42 0.31 -10.45 -7.36
C GLY A 42 -0.82 -11.47 -7.48
N LEU A 43 -0.68 -12.64 -6.86
CA LEU A 43 -1.74 -13.64 -6.81
C LEU A 43 -2.97 -13.13 -6.05
N GLY A 44 -2.76 -12.44 -4.92
CA GLY A 44 -3.84 -11.80 -4.16
C GLY A 44 -4.62 -10.78 -5.00
N PHE A 45 -3.92 -9.91 -5.74
CA PHE A 45 -4.55 -8.91 -6.60
C PHE A 45 -5.35 -9.54 -7.73
N VAL A 46 -4.83 -10.60 -8.36
CA VAL A 46 -5.53 -11.33 -9.42
C VAL A 46 -6.82 -11.96 -8.87
N VAL A 47 -6.76 -12.62 -7.70
CA VAL A 47 -7.95 -13.25 -7.09
C VAL A 47 -8.98 -12.20 -6.67
N MET A 48 -8.57 -11.11 -6.00
CA MET A 48 -9.48 -10.04 -5.58
C MET A 48 -10.10 -9.31 -6.78
N GLY A 49 -9.33 -9.07 -7.83
CA GLY A 49 -9.81 -8.45 -9.07
C GLY A 49 -10.76 -9.35 -9.85
N PHE A 50 -10.44 -10.64 -9.96
CA PHE A 50 -11.27 -11.61 -10.69
C PHE A 50 -12.61 -11.83 -9.96
N ILE A 51 -12.61 -12.05 -8.64
CA ILE A 51 -13.84 -12.18 -7.88
C ILE A 51 -14.73 -10.93 -8.05
N GLY A 52 -14.15 -9.72 -8.00
CA GLY A 52 -14.88 -8.48 -8.24
C GLY A 52 -15.49 -8.36 -9.65
N TYR A 53 -14.76 -8.81 -10.68
CA TYR A 53 -15.25 -8.80 -12.07
C TYR A 53 -16.40 -9.79 -12.27
N PHE A 54 -16.30 -11.00 -11.72
CA PHE A 54 -17.35 -12.02 -11.84
C PHE A 54 -18.63 -11.62 -11.12
N VAL A 55 -18.53 -11.04 -9.91
CA VAL A 55 -19.69 -10.51 -9.18
C VAL A 55 -20.37 -9.39 -9.97
N LYS A 56 -19.62 -8.52 -10.64
CA LYS A 56 -20.17 -7.41 -11.43
C LYS A 56 -20.80 -7.87 -12.74
N LEU A 57 -20.21 -8.87 -13.40
CA LEU A 57 -20.78 -9.51 -14.59
C LEU A 57 -22.09 -10.24 -14.26
N VAL A 58 -22.13 -11.05 -13.20
CA VAL A 58 -23.34 -11.78 -12.79
C VAL A 58 -24.45 -10.81 -12.35
N ARG A 59 -24.10 -9.70 -11.68
CA ARG A 59 -25.06 -8.63 -11.32
C ARG A 59 -25.72 -7.97 -12.52
N THR A 60 -25.02 -7.86 -13.65
CA THR A 60 -25.61 -7.29 -14.87
C THR A 60 -26.71 -8.19 -15.43
N LEU A 61 -26.67 -9.50 -15.09
CA LEU A 61 -27.69 -10.49 -15.44
C LEU A 61 -28.76 -10.68 -14.33
N LEU A 62 -28.52 -10.23 -13.09
CA LEU A 62 -29.36 -10.53 -11.91
C LEU A 62 -29.39 -9.34 -10.90
N CYS A 63 -30.39 -8.47 -11.04
CA CYS A 63 -31.08 -7.70 -9.99
C CYS A 63 -30.27 -7.19 -8.75
N ARG A 64 -30.03 -5.86 -8.66
CA ARG A 64 -29.97 -4.93 -7.49
C ARG A 64 -29.65 -5.37 -6.04
N HIS A 65 -29.20 -6.59 -5.69
CA HIS A 65 -29.22 -7.08 -4.30
C HIS A 65 -27.87 -7.54 -3.68
N GLN A 66 -26.76 -7.61 -4.42
CA GLN A 66 -25.52 -8.22 -3.89
C GLN A 66 -24.33 -7.25 -3.75
N ASP A 67 -24.55 -5.92 -3.73
CA ASP A 67 -23.43 -4.92 -3.60
C ASP A 67 -23.13 -4.58 -2.13
N ARG A 68 -24.04 -4.90 -1.20
CA ARG A 68 -23.88 -4.59 0.22
C ARG A 68 -22.96 -5.55 0.99
N VAL A 69 -22.83 -6.81 0.56
CA VAL A 69 -22.08 -7.85 1.30
C VAL A 69 -20.56 -7.72 1.14
N SER A 70 -20.08 -7.20 -0.01
CA SER A 70 -18.63 -7.05 -0.23
C SER A 70 -18.05 -5.82 0.47
N ALA A 71 -18.80 -4.73 0.57
CA ALA A 71 -18.36 -3.53 1.30
C ALA A 71 -18.33 -3.76 2.82
N SER A 72 -19.27 -4.55 3.37
CA SER A 72 -19.32 -4.84 4.81
C SER A 72 -18.23 -5.82 5.30
N SER A 73 -17.71 -6.67 4.41
CA SER A 73 -16.66 -7.63 4.78
C SER A 73 -15.28 -6.98 4.83
N PHE A 74 -15.02 -5.96 4.01
CA PHE A 74 -13.75 -5.23 4.01
C PHE A 74 -13.59 -4.31 5.24
N GLN A 75 -14.68 -3.70 5.74
CA GLN A 75 -14.60 -2.85 6.93
C GLN A 75 -14.46 -3.66 8.24
N ARG A 76 -14.92 -4.91 8.29
CA ARG A 76 -14.85 -5.76 9.51
C ARG A 76 -13.46 -6.40 9.72
N SER A 77 -12.58 -6.35 8.73
CA SER A 77 -11.19 -6.84 8.86
C SER A 77 -10.17 -5.73 9.17
N THR A 78 -10.60 -4.46 9.24
CA THR A 78 -9.74 -3.30 9.57
C THR A 78 -10.09 -2.64 10.92
N LEU A 79 -10.95 -3.27 11.73
CA LEU A 79 -11.24 -2.86 13.11
C LEU A 79 -10.88 -3.99 14.08
#